data_AF-A0A502FUD1-F1
#
_entry.id   AF-A0A502FUD1-F1
#
_cell.length_a   1.000
_cell.length_b   1.000
_cell.length_c   1.000
_cell.angle_alpha   90.00
_cell.angle_beta   90.00
_cell.angle_gamma   90.00
#
_symmetry.space_group_name_H-M   'P 1'
#
loop_
_entity.id
_entity.type
_entity.pdbx_description
1 polymer ?
#
loop_
_entity_poly.entity_id
_entity_poly.type
_entity_poly.pdbx_seq_one_letter_code
_entity_poly.pdbx_strand_id
1 'polypeptide(L)'
;MRPRRARPCRTRSTNRGRRMIEIRTATPADVALILHLVRELAEFERAADKVVATEPLLHDALFGPHPAAEAVIAELDGKPVGMALFFHNFSTWTGWRGLYLEDLYVTPEARGAGVGKALLQHLAKLAVERGCTRFEWSVLDWNEKAIAFYRSMGAAPMEEWTVYRVTGDALAKLAGQG
;
A
#
# COMPACT_ATOMS: atom_id res chain seq x y z
N MET A 1 -34.55 -1.55 64.87
CA MET A 1 -33.73 -1.24 63.67
C MET A 1 -33.70 -2.46 62.76
N ARG A 2 -34.21 -2.37 61.52
CA ARG A 2 -34.21 -3.48 60.53
C ARG A 2 -32.93 -3.42 59.67
N PRO A 3 -32.34 -4.55 59.25
CA PRO A 3 -31.13 -4.53 58.43
C PRO A 3 -31.47 -4.30 56.95
N ARG A 4 -30.71 -3.44 56.27
CA ARG A 4 -30.78 -3.28 54.81
C ARG A 4 -29.87 -4.31 54.15
N ARG A 5 -30.43 -5.11 53.21
CA ARG A 5 -29.69 -5.99 52.30
C ARG A 5 -29.62 -5.39 50.88
N ALA A 6 -28.51 -5.73 50.22
CA ALA A 6 -28.23 -5.75 48.78
C ALA A 6 -28.00 -4.39 48.08
N ARG A 7 -27.07 -4.21 47.14
CA ARG A 7 -26.59 -5.12 46.07
C ARG A 7 -25.11 -4.85 45.67
N PRO A 8 -24.44 -5.81 45.02
CA PRO A 8 -23.08 -5.67 44.52
C PRO A 8 -23.03 -4.78 43.26
N CYS A 9 -22.07 -3.85 43.21
CA CYS A 9 -21.73 -3.17 41.97
C CYS A 9 -20.84 -4.10 41.14
N ARG A 10 -21.45 -4.84 40.21
CA ARG A 10 -20.74 -5.36 39.04
C ARG A 10 -20.88 -4.33 37.94
N THR A 11 -19.78 -3.69 37.59
CA THR A 11 -19.56 -3.17 36.24
C THR A 11 -18.23 -3.74 35.75
N ARG A 12 -18.30 -4.93 35.13
CA ARG A 12 -17.25 -5.35 34.21
C ARG A 12 -17.27 -4.35 33.06
N SER A 13 -16.26 -3.50 33.01
CA SER A 13 -15.95 -2.73 31.81
C SER A 13 -15.67 -3.72 30.69
N THR A 14 -16.58 -3.77 29.70
CA THR A 14 -16.36 -4.50 28.47
C THR A 14 -15.40 -3.66 27.64
N ASN A 15 -14.11 -4.02 27.70
CA ASN A 15 -13.12 -3.53 26.75
C ASN A 15 -13.57 -4.00 25.36
N ARG A 16 -14.30 -3.17 24.62
CA ARG A 16 -14.58 -3.42 23.21
C ARG A 16 -13.22 -3.47 22.52
N GLY A 17 -12.78 -4.68 22.17
CA GLY A 17 -11.46 -4.94 21.59
C GLY A 17 -11.17 -3.94 20.46
N ARG A 18 -10.25 -3.02 20.71
CA ARG A 18 -9.75 -2.11 19.70
C ARG A 18 -9.00 -2.96 18.70
N ARG A 19 -9.50 -3.07 17.46
CA ARG A 19 -8.75 -3.77 16.41
C ARG A 19 -7.37 -3.12 16.28
N MET A 20 -6.33 -3.91 16.29
CA MET A 20 -4.95 -3.45 16.22
C MET A 20 -4.49 -3.54 14.77
N ILE A 21 -4.05 -2.41 14.22
CA ILE A 21 -3.39 -2.36 12.92
C ILE A 21 -1.89 -2.26 13.16
N GLU A 22 -1.15 -3.21 12.60
CA GLU A 22 0.31 -3.22 12.61
C GLU A 22 0.81 -3.19 11.18
N ILE A 23 1.85 -2.38 10.92
CA ILE A 23 2.53 -2.32 9.62
C ILE A 23 3.94 -2.80 9.85
N ARG A 24 4.34 -3.86 9.14
CA ARG A 24 5.69 -4.42 9.20
C ARG A 24 6.34 -4.46 7.82
N THR A 25 7.65 -4.40 7.77
CA THR A 25 8.42 -4.66 6.55
C THR A 25 8.16 -6.08 6.07
N ALA A 26 8.03 -6.24 4.76
CA ALA A 26 7.93 -7.56 4.14
C ALA A 26 9.27 -8.30 4.25
N THR A 27 9.19 -9.63 4.29
CA THR A 27 10.32 -10.55 4.30
C THR A 27 10.25 -11.47 3.07
N PRO A 28 11.31 -12.22 2.73
CA PRO A 28 11.26 -13.20 1.65
C PRO A 28 10.13 -14.24 1.80
N ALA A 29 9.69 -14.53 3.02
CA ALA A 29 8.57 -15.42 3.29
C ALA A 29 7.21 -14.86 2.85
N ASP A 30 7.10 -13.54 2.64
CA ASP A 30 5.87 -12.86 2.23
C ASP A 30 5.68 -12.83 0.70
N VAL A 31 6.64 -13.30 -0.11
CA VAL A 31 6.59 -13.18 -1.58
C VAL A 31 5.31 -13.77 -2.18
N ALA A 32 4.92 -14.98 -1.74
CA ALA A 32 3.70 -15.62 -2.21
C ALA A 32 2.44 -14.82 -1.82
N LEU A 33 2.42 -14.26 -0.60
CA LEU A 33 1.32 -13.41 -0.13
C LEU A 33 1.24 -12.09 -0.93
N ILE A 34 2.37 -11.43 -1.16
CA ILE A 34 2.42 -10.18 -1.95
C ILE A 34 1.91 -10.46 -3.36
N LEU A 35 2.40 -11.51 -4.03
CA LEU A 35 1.93 -11.86 -5.37
C LEU A 35 0.43 -12.16 -5.41
N HIS A 36 -0.11 -12.80 -4.37
CA HIS A 36 -1.54 -13.03 -4.25
C HIS A 36 -2.32 -11.71 -4.12
N LEU A 37 -1.89 -10.79 -3.27
CA LEU A 37 -2.52 -9.48 -3.10
C LEU A 37 -2.40 -8.60 -4.37
N VAL A 38 -1.29 -8.69 -5.12
CA VAL A 38 -1.13 -8.05 -6.45
C VAL A 38 -2.18 -8.58 -7.42
N ARG A 39 -2.41 -9.90 -7.44
CA ARG A 39 -3.44 -10.51 -8.31
C ARG A 39 -4.84 -10.03 -7.94
N GLU A 40 -5.19 -9.98 -6.65
CA GLU A 40 -6.48 -9.44 -6.23
C GLU A 40 -6.65 -7.95 -6.60
N LEU A 41 -5.60 -7.14 -6.46
CA LEU A 41 -5.60 -5.75 -6.91
C LEU A 41 -5.85 -5.67 -8.42
N ALA A 42 -5.11 -6.45 -9.21
CA ALA A 42 -5.24 -6.46 -10.66
C ALA A 42 -6.64 -6.94 -11.12
N GLU A 43 -7.26 -7.89 -10.41
CA GLU A 43 -8.66 -8.28 -10.63
C GLU A 43 -9.61 -7.10 -10.40
N PHE A 44 -9.44 -6.37 -9.29
CA PHE A 44 -10.23 -5.16 -9.00
C PHE A 44 -10.04 -4.07 -10.08
N GLU A 45 -8.82 -3.91 -10.58
CA GLU A 45 -8.47 -2.96 -11.64
C GLU A 45 -8.85 -3.41 -13.06
N ARG A 46 -9.43 -4.62 -13.20
CA ARG A 46 -9.79 -5.25 -14.49
C ARG A 46 -8.58 -5.45 -15.40
N ALA A 47 -7.46 -5.86 -14.80
CA ALA A 47 -6.15 -6.02 -15.43
C ALA A 47 -5.44 -7.33 -15.01
N ALA A 48 -6.19 -8.33 -14.54
CA ALA A 48 -5.62 -9.60 -14.04
C ALA A 48 -4.75 -10.31 -15.09
N ASP A 49 -5.10 -10.20 -16.37
CA ASP A 49 -4.36 -10.72 -17.52
C ASP A 49 -2.96 -10.10 -17.68
N LYS A 50 -2.70 -8.93 -17.09
CA LYS A 50 -1.41 -8.26 -17.12
C LYS A 50 -0.44 -8.76 -16.06
N VAL A 51 -0.90 -9.54 -15.08
CA VAL A 51 -0.03 -10.07 -14.02
C VAL A 51 0.74 -11.29 -14.53
N VAL A 52 1.83 -11.01 -15.24
CA VAL A 52 2.81 -12.02 -15.67
C VAL A 52 3.89 -12.30 -14.63
N ALA A 53 3.89 -11.56 -13.52
CA ALA A 53 4.83 -11.74 -12.43
C ALA A 53 4.72 -13.13 -11.79
N THR A 54 5.88 -13.69 -11.43
CA THR A 54 6.02 -14.97 -10.74
C THR A 54 6.72 -14.77 -9.40
N GLU A 55 6.59 -15.73 -8.48
CA GLU A 55 7.27 -15.62 -7.17
C GLU A 55 8.78 -15.45 -7.30
N PRO A 56 9.51 -16.17 -8.18
CA PRO A 56 10.95 -15.94 -8.35
C PRO A 56 11.29 -14.52 -8.86
N LEU A 57 10.53 -14.01 -9.83
CA LEU A 57 10.74 -12.64 -10.35
C LEU A 57 10.47 -11.59 -9.27
N LEU A 58 9.39 -11.77 -8.51
CA LEU A 58 9.02 -10.85 -7.44
C LEU A 58 10.00 -10.92 -6.27
N HIS A 59 10.48 -12.13 -5.93
CA HIS A 59 11.53 -12.31 -4.93
C HIS A 59 12.80 -11.55 -5.33
N ASP A 60 13.28 -11.72 -6.57
CA ASP A 60 14.47 -11.01 -7.04
C ASP A 60 14.27 -9.48 -7.03
N ALA A 61 13.12 -9.00 -7.48
CA ALA A 61 12.80 -7.58 -7.49
C ALA A 61 12.75 -6.94 -6.09
N LEU A 62 12.33 -7.68 -5.05
CA LEU A 62 12.18 -7.16 -3.69
C LEU A 62 13.36 -7.48 -2.77
N PHE A 63 14.06 -8.59 -2.99
CA PHE A 63 15.05 -9.15 -2.06
C PHE A 63 16.33 -9.64 -2.76
N GLY A 64 16.48 -9.40 -4.06
CA GLY A 64 17.70 -9.70 -4.81
C GLY A 64 18.88 -8.79 -4.42
N PRO A 65 20.05 -8.95 -5.06
CA PRO A 65 21.24 -8.16 -4.75
C PRO A 65 21.07 -6.66 -5.04
N HIS A 66 20.14 -6.31 -5.94
CA HIS A 66 19.78 -4.94 -6.28
C HIS A 66 18.26 -4.79 -6.28
N PRO A 67 17.62 -4.68 -5.09
CA PRO A 67 16.17 -4.58 -5.01
C PRO A 67 15.66 -3.36 -5.78
N ALA A 68 14.67 -3.58 -6.64
CA ALA A 68 14.01 -2.54 -7.41
C ALA A 68 12.94 -1.81 -6.59
N ALA A 69 12.34 -2.50 -5.61
CA ALA A 69 11.28 -1.98 -4.77
C ALA A 69 11.33 -2.57 -3.34
N GLU A 70 10.55 -1.97 -2.45
CA GLU A 70 10.32 -2.40 -1.08
C GLU A 70 8.83 -2.65 -0.87
N ALA A 71 8.49 -3.48 0.11
CA ALA A 71 7.10 -3.74 0.47
C ALA A 71 6.89 -3.76 1.99
N VAL A 72 5.70 -3.36 2.40
CA VAL A 72 5.21 -3.49 3.78
C VAL A 72 3.88 -4.24 3.79
N ILE A 73 3.67 -5.04 4.83
CA ILE A 73 2.44 -5.79 5.08
C ILE A 73 1.66 -5.11 6.19
N ALA A 74 0.36 -4.93 5.97
CA ALA A 74 -0.57 -4.50 7.00
C ALA A 74 -1.28 -5.70 7.60
N GLU A 75 -1.19 -5.82 8.92
CA GLU A 75 -1.89 -6.83 9.69
C GLU A 75 -3.01 -6.19 10.51
N LEU A 76 -4.17 -6.85 10.53
CA LEU A 76 -5.31 -6.50 11.38
C LEU A 76 -5.55 -7.64 12.35
N ASP A 77 -5.32 -7.38 13.63
CA ASP A 77 -5.38 -8.39 14.69
C ASP A 77 -4.48 -9.61 14.38
N GLY A 78 -3.27 -9.35 13.88
CA GLY A 78 -2.25 -10.36 13.53
C GLY A 78 -2.50 -11.11 12.22
N LYS A 79 -3.50 -10.71 11.43
CA LYS A 79 -3.79 -11.30 10.11
C LYS A 79 -3.37 -10.35 8.99
N PRO A 80 -2.57 -10.78 8.02
CA PRO A 80 -2.28 -9.97 6.84
C PRO A 80 -3.55 -9.65 6.05
N VAL A 81 -3.82 -8.36 5.83
CA VAL A 81 -5.05 -7.88 5.16
C VAL A 81 -4.76 -6.77 4.14
N GLY A 82 -3.50 -6.43 3.93
CA GLY A 82 -3.12 -5.42 2.95
C GLY A 82 -1.63 -5.31 2.79
N MET A 83 -1.23 -4.58 1.75
CA MET A 83 0.16 -4.33 1.45
C MET A 83 0.32 -2.93 0.84
N ALA A 84 1.55 -2.43 0.89
CA ALA A 84 1.99 -1.38 -0.01
C ALA A 84 3.36 -1.73 -0.59
N LEU A 85 3.52 -1.56 -1.91
CA LEU A 85 4.78 -1.74 -2.64
C LEU A 85 5.22 -0.40 -3.21
N PHE A 86 6.47 -0.02 -2.97
CA PHE A 86 6.96 1.32 -3.26
C PHE A 86 8.45 1.31 -3.60
N PHE A 87 8.92 2.38 -4.23
CA PHE A 87 10.33 2.58 -4.56
C PHE A 87 10.68 4.06 -4.51
N HIS A 88 11.97 4.40 -4.69
CA HIS A 88 12.39 5.80 -4.74
C HIS A 88 12.35 6.34 -6.17
N ASN A 89 11.79 7.53 -6.34
CA ASN A 89 11.97 8.34 -7.54
C ASN A 89 12.91 9.52 -7.25
N PHE A 90 13.16 10.37 -8.25
CA PHE A 90 14.05 11.52 -8.12
C PHE A 90 13.46 12.75 -8.78
N SER A 91 13.53 13.90 -8.09
CA SER A 91 13.15 15.19 -8.67
C SER A 91 14.40 15.94 -9.09
N THR A 92 14.53 16.22 -10.38
CA THR A 92 15.62 17.05 -10.92
C THR A 92 15.48 18.51 -10.52
N TRP A 93 14.30 18.96 -10.10
CA TRP A 93 14.06 20.33 -9.68
C TRP A 93 14.44 20.57 -8.22
N THR A 94 14.22 19.59 -7.33
CA THR A 94 14.61 19.71 -5.92
C THR A 94 16.00 19.13 -5.66
N GLY A 95 16.49 18.24 -6.54
CA GLY A 95 17.73 17.49 -6.32
C GLY A 95 17.58 16.39 -5.27
N TRP A 96 16.38 16.14 -4.77
CA TRP A 96 16.10 15.18 -3.71
C TRP A 96 15.32 13.97 -4.22
N ARG A 97 15.47 12.87 -3.47
CA ARG A 97 14.67 11.66 -3.68
C ARG A 97 13.20 11.95 -3.35
N GLY A 98 12.31 11.19 -3.99
CA GLY A 98 10.93 11.04 -3.58
C GLY A 98 10.61 9.58 -3.32
N LEU A 99 9.45 9.33 -2.74
CA LEU A 99 8.89 7.99 -2.63
C LEU A 99 7.75 7.86 -3.66
N TYR A 100 7.73 6.77 -4.40
CA TYR A 100 6.66 6.44 -5.33
C TYR A 100 5.99 5.16 -4.86
N LEU A 101 4.68 5.22 -4.63
CA LEU A 101 3.84 4.08 -4.28
C LEU A 101 3.30 3.47 -5.58
N GLU A 102 3.70 2.23 -5.84
CA GLU A 102 3.26 1.46 -7.01
C GLU A 102 1.90 0.83 -6.73
N ASP A 103 1.82 -0.01 -5.70
CA ASP A 103 0.60 -0.73 -5.34
C ASP A 103 0.18 -0.44 -3.90
N LEU A 104 -1.09 -0.12 -3.70
CA LEU A 104 -1.75 -0.07 -2.40
C LEU A 104 -2.99 -0.93 -2.43
N TYR A 105 -3.02 -1.98 -1.62
CA TYR A 105 -4.16 -2.88 -1.57
C TYR A 105 -4.56 -3.24 -0.14
N VAL A 106 -5.88 -3.34 0.07
CA VAL A 106 -6.49 -3.82 1.30
C VAL A 106 -7.63 -4.76 0.90
N THR A 107 -7.63 -5.96 1.48
CA THR A 107 -8.64 -6.97 1.20
C THR A 107 -10.05 -6.44 1.48
N PRO A 108 -11.09 -6.87 0.75
CA PRO A 108 -12.44 -6.31 0.87
C PRO A 108 -12.98 -6.31 2.30
N GLU A 109 -12.67 -7.34 3.10
CA GLU A 109 -13.16 -7.55 4.46
C GLU A 109 -12.53 -6.56 5.46
N ALA A 110 -11.35 -6.03 5.16
CA ALA A 110 -10.63 -5.07 6.00
C ALA A 110 -10.83 -3.60 5.56
N ARG A 111 -11.56 -3.34 4.48
CA ARG A 111 -11.89 -1.97 4.04
C ARG A 111 -12.76 -1.27 5.07
N GLY A 112 -12.53 0.04 5.24
CA GLY A 112 -13.21 0.84 6.27
C GLY A 112 -12.67 0.67 7.69
N ALA A 113 -11.75 -0.27 7.94
CA ALA A 113 -11.10 -0.43 9.25
C ALA A 113 -9.94 0.57 9.49
N GLY A 114 -9.57 1.38 8.50
CA GLY A 114 -8.46 2.34 8.58
C GLY A 114 -7.11 1.82 8.08
N VAL A 115 -7.04 0.59 7.57
CA VAL A 115 -5.80 -0.05 7.10
C VAL A 115 -5.09 0.74 6.00
N GLY A 116 -5.81 1.16 4.95
CA GLY A 116 -5.22 1.93 3.85
C GLY A 116 -4.64 3.27 4.31
N LYS A 117 -5.30 3.92 5.29
CA LYS A 117 -4.78 5.14 5.91
C LYS A 117 -3.50 4.87 6.70
N ALA A 118 -3.46 3.77 7.46
CA ALA A 118 -2.27 3.37 8.21
C ALA A 118 -1.07 3.09 7.29
N LEU A 119 -1.30 2.40 6.16
CA LEU A 119 -0.27 2.14 5.14
C LEU A 119 0.29 3.45 4.55
N LEU A 120 -0.57 4.36 4.10
CA LEU A 120 -0.13 5.66 3.56
C LEU A 120 0.61 6.49 4.61
N GLN A 121 0.13 6.50 5.86
CA GLN A 121 0.80 7.22 6.95
C GLN A 121 2.17 6.61 7.29
N HIS A 122 2.29 5.28 7.23
CA HIS A 122 3.57 4.60 7.42
C HIS A 122 4.57 5.00 6.33
N LEU A 123 4.17 4.96 5.05
CA LEU A 123 5.04 5.37 3.94
C LEU A 123 5.37 6.87 3.95
N ALA A 124 4.43 7.73 4.34
CA ALA A 124 4.69 9.16 4.48
C ALA A 124 5.73 9.45 5.58
N LYS A 125 5.66 8.76 6.73
CA LYS A 125 6.69 8.85 7.78
C LYS A 125 8.05 8.37 7.26
N LEU A 126 8.07 7.24 6.58
CA LEU A 126 9.28 6.68 5.98
C LEU A 126 9.90 7.66 4.96
N ALA A 127 9.08 8.31 4.14
CA ALA A 127 9.54 9.34 3.21
C ALA A 127 10.21 10.51 3.94
N VAL A 128 9.58 11.02 5.01
CA VAL A 128 10.16 12.11 5.84
C VAL A 128 11.47 11.67 6.49
N GLU A 129 11.50 10.48 7.10
CA GLU A 129 12.70 9.93 7.75
C GLU A 129 13.87 9.74 6.77
N ARG A 130 13.57 9.42 5.51
CA ARG A 130 14.55 9.25 4.43
C ARG A 130 14.91 10.55 3.70
N GLY A 131 14.39 11.70 4.16
CA GLY A 131 14.64 13.00 3.53
C GLY A 131 14.01 13.16 2.14
N CYS A 132 12.99 12.37 1.83
CA CYS A 132 12.24 12.52 0.59
C CYS A 132 11.41 13.81 0.62
N THR A 133 11.41 14.56 -0.48
CA THR A 133 10.64 15.81 -0.57
C THR A 133 9.23 15.63 -1.13
N ARG A 134 8.90 14.43 -1.61
CA ARG A 134 7.61 14.11 -2.22
C ARG A 134 7.23 12.65 -2.04
N PHE A 135 5.92 12.41 -2.05
CA PHE A 135 5.31 11.09 -2.05
C PHE A 135 4.20 11.05 -3.09
N GLU A 136 4.34 10.20 -4.11
CA GLU A 136 3.50 10.20 -5.32
C GLU A 136 2.98 8.79 -5.62
N TRP A 137 1.83 8.70 -6.30
CA TRP A 137 1.26 7.47 -6.83
C TRP A 137 0.29 7.78 -7.98
N SER A 138 -0.07 6.76 -8.74
CA SER A 138 -1.13 6.83 -9.75
C SER A 138 -2.44 6.29 -9.19
N VAL A 139 -3.56 6.74 -9.75
CA VAL A 139 -4.89 6.19 -9.46
C VAL A 139 -5.69 6.13 -10.76
N LEU A 140 -6.47 5.07 -10.93
CA LEU A 140 -7.39 4.96 -12.07
C LEU A 140 -8.46 6.07 -11.99
N ASP A 141 -8.68 6.76 -13.11
CA ASP A 141 -9.55 7.93 -13.22
C ASP A 141 -11.01 7.67 -12.79
N TRP A 142 -11.49 6.45 -13.02
CA TRP A 142 -12.82 6.00 -12.63
C TRP A 142 -12.95 5.62 -11.15
N ASN A 143 -11.84 5.50 -10.41
CA ASN A 143 -11.87 5.08 -9.01
C ASN A 143 -12.14 6.25 -8.06
N GLU A 144 -13.35 6.82 -8.16
CA GLU A 144 -13.80 7.98 -7.39
C GLU A 144 -13.61 7.82 -5.88
N LYS A 145 -13.80 6.60 -5.35
CA LYS A 145 -13.61 6.30 -3.93
C LYS A 145 -12.15 6.46 -3.51
N ALA A 146 -11.21 5.95 -4.29
CA ALA A 146 -9.78 6.12 -4.02
C ALA A 146 -9.38 7.59 -4.18
N ILE A 147 -9.84 8.28 -5.23
CA ILE A 147 -9.58 9.71 -5.47
C ILE A 147 -10.05 10.56 -4.28
N ALA A 148 -11.29 10.36 -3.80
CA ALA A 148 -11.82 11.08 -2.64
C ALA A 148 -11.02 10.78 -1.36
N PHE A 149 -10.63 9.51 -1.17
CA PHE A 149 -9.77 9.11 -0.06
C PHE A 149 -8.40 9.80 -0.11
N TYR A 150 -7.73 9.82 -1.26
CA TYR A 150 -6.43 10.50 -1.41
C TYR A 150 -6.53 12.01 -1.20
N ARG A 151 -7.57 12.67 -1.72
CA ARG A 151 -7.83 14.09 -1.47
C ARG A 151 -8.03 14.38 0.02
N SER A 152 -8.74 13.51 0.74
CA SER A 152 -8.92 13.64 2.20
C SER A 152 -7.61 13.52 2.99
N MET A 153 -6.57 12.93 2.39
CA MET A 153 -5.23 12.80 2.94
C MET A 153 -4.29 13.94 2.52
N GLY A 154 -4.78 14.92 1.75
CA GLY A 154 -4.00 16.07 1.28
C GLY A 154 -3.30 15.86 -0.06
N ALA A 155 -3.55 14.76 -0.77
CA ALA A 155 -3.02 14.56 -2.11
C ALA A 155 -3.78 15.41 -3.15
N ALA A 156 -3.06 15.92 -4.15
CA ALA A 156 -3.62 16.66 -5.27
C ALA A 156 -3.16 16.03 -6.60
N PRO A 157 -4.00 16.03 -7.65
CA PRO A 157 -3.61 15.54 -8.96
C PRO A 157 -2.58 16.46 -9.63
N MET A 158 -1.73 15.88 -10.49
CA MET A 158 -0.85 16.65 -11.37
C MET A 158 -1.53 16.85 -12.74
N GLU A 159 -2.29 17.92 -12.89
CA GLU A 159 -3.18 18.12 -14.05
C GLU A 159 -2.45 18.43 -15.37
N GLU A 160 -1.23 18.96 -15.30
CA GLU A 160 -0.42 19.29 -16.50
C GLU A 160 0.42 18.12 -17.03
N TRP A 161 0.40 16.97 -16.35
CA TRP A 161 1.30 15.86 -16.63
C TRP A 161 0.52 14.57 -16.94
N THR A 162 0.85 13.96 -18.07
CA THR A 162 0.26 12.69 -18.51
C THR A 162 1.33 11.60 -18.59
N VAL A 163 1.03 10.40 -18.10
CA VAL A 163 1.92 9.25 -18.23
C VAL A 163 1.92 8.74 -19.67
N TYR A 164 3.07 8.82 -20.34
CA TYR A 164 3.33 8.14 -21.61
C TYR A 164 4.08 6.84 -21.34
N ARG A 165 3.72 5.76 -22.03
CA ARG A 165 4.29 4.43 -21.83
C ARG A 165 4.58 3.77 -23.17
N VAL A 166 5.78 3.21 -23.32
CA VAL A 166 6.20 2.36 -24.45
C VAL A 166 6.58 0.99 -23.90
N THR A 167 5.94 -0.07 -24.38
CA THR A 167 6.10 -1.45 -23.87
C THR A 167 6.13 -2.46 -25.02
N GLY A 168 6.62 -3.67 -24.74
CA GLY A 168 6.66 -4.77 -25.73
C GLY A 168 7.50 -4.42 -26.95
N ASP A 169 7.05 -4.85 -28.14
CA ASP A 169 7.78 -4.65 -29.40
C ASP A 169 8.04 -3.18 -29.72
N ALA A 170 7.14 -2.27 -29.32
CA ALA A 170 7.34 -0.84 -29.52
C ALA A 170 8.57 -0.31 -28.75
N LEU A 171 8.87 -0.90 -27.58
CA LEU A 171 10.06 -0.56 -26.80
C LEU A 171 11.33 -1.09 -27.48
N ALA A 172 11.32 -2.33 -27.97
CA ALA A 172 12.43 -2.90 -28.74
C ALA A 172 12.71 -2.08 -30.01
N LYS A 173 11.65 -1.65 -30.72
CA LYS A 173 11.76 -0.78 -31.88
C LYS A 173 12.34 0.59 -31.52
N LEU A 174 11.88 1.20 -30.43
CA LEU A 174 12.43 2.49 -29.95
C LEU A 174 13.92 2.36 -29.59
N ALA A 175 14.34 1.20 -29.09
CA ALA A 175 15.75 0.89 -28.83
C ALA A 175 16.58 0.61 -30.10
N GLY A 176 15.96 0.61 -31.29
CA GLY A 176 16.63 0.28 -32.55
C GLY A 176 16.91 -1.22 -32.75
N GLN A 177 16.15 -2.09 -32.07
CA GLN A 177 16.36 -3.55 -32.06
C GLN A 177 15.28 -4.32 -32.86
N GLY A 178 14.65 -3.69 -33.86
CA GLY A 178 13.54 -4.25 -34.63
C GLY A 178 13.73 -4.26 -36.13
#